data_AF-A0A537MXT7-F1
#
_entry.id   AF-A0A537MXT7-F1
#
_cell.length_a   1.000
_cell.length_b   1.000
_cell.length_c   1.000
_cell.angle_alpha   90.00
_cell.angle_beta   90.00
_cell.angle_gamma   90.00
#
_symmetry.space_group_name_H-M   'P 1'
#
loop_
_entity.id
_entity.type
_entity.pdbx_description
1 polymer ?
#
loop_
_entity_poly.entity_id
_entity_poly.type
_entity_poly.pdbx_seq_one_letter_code
_entity_poly.pdbx_strand_id
1 'polypeptide(L)'
;MKIAAAYAAARMWSLFFLALTLACVTLSLLVNPYRLLPIYVTIPGLNDVQPALYYFPGPTRLFDLANRQFDTLIFGSSRVVYGIDPLSPHLRLYGKVYNSGLLGGQMLEIEKMSEHALANQRHLRLVLLGIDIATFDKTQEGRLLSH
;
A
#
# COMPACT_ATOMS: atom_id res chain seq x y z
N MET A 1 22.79 50.17 7.90
CA MET A 1 22.29 49.29 9.00
C MET A 1 21.05 48.47 8.61
N LYS A 2 19.97 49.07 8.06
CA LYS A 2 18.71 48.35 7.75
C LYS A 2 18.86 47.19 6.75
N ILE A 3 19.73 47.34 5.74
CA ILE A 3 19.95 46.33 4.69
C ILE A 3 20.64 45.08 5.25
N ALA A 4 21.66 45.23 6.09
CA ALA A 4 22.37 44.10 6.70
C ALA A 4 21.47 43.27 7.65
N ALA A 5 20.59 43.94 8.40
CA ALA A 5 19.60 43.28 9.26
C ALA A 5 18.57 42.49 8.42
N ALA A 6 18.13 43.02 7.28
CA ALA A 6 17.24 42.33 6.36
C ALA A 6 17.87 41.06 5.78
N TYR A 7 19.15 41.10 5.38
CA TYR A 7 19.89 39.92 4.91
C TYR A 7 20.08 38.87 6.02
N ALA A 8 20.39 39.28 7.24
CA ALA A 8 20.52 38.38 8.38
C ALA A 8 19.18 37.67 8.68
N ALA A 9 18.08 38.43 8.69
CA ALA A 9 16.74 37.87 8.86
C ALA A 9 16.38 36.90 7.73
N ALA A 10 16.59 37.28 6.47
CA ALA A 10 16.32 36.43 5.32
C ALA A 10 17.09 35.11 5.39
N ARG A 11 18.39 35.16 5.73
CA ARG A 11 19.21 33.95 5.93
C ARG A 11 18.66 33.07 7.06
N MET A 12 18.25 33.65 8.18
CA MET A 12 17.65 32.89 9.28
C MET A 12 16.35 32.21 8.86
N TRP A 13 15.47 32.91 8.14
CA TRP A 13 14.24 32.34 7.62
C TRP A 13 14.52 31.22 6.62
N SER A 14 15.46 31.39 5.69
CA SER A 14 15.84 30.33 4.75
C SER A 14 16.37 29.10 5.46
N LEU A 15 17.21 29.26 6.49
CA LEU A 15 17.72 28.14 7.30
C LEU A 15 16.59 27.45 8.08
N PHE A 16 15.64 28.22 8.64
CA PHE A 16 14.49 27.68 9.33
C PHE A 16 13.59 26.85 8.39
N PHE A 17 13.25 27.39 7.21
CA PHE A 17 12.45 26.65 6.23
C PHE A 17 13.19 25.42 5.70
N LEU A 18 14.50 25.52 5.46
CA LEU A 18 15.30 24.35 5.08
C LEU A 18 15.27 23.27 6.17
N ALA A 19 15.47 23.65 7.43
CA ALA A 19 15.41 22.71 8.56
C ALA A 19 14.01 22.07 8.69
N LEU A 20 12.95 22.86 8.52
CA LEU A 20 11.58 22.37 8.54
C LEU A 20 11.32 21.37 7.40
N THR A 21 11.74 21.68 6.17
CA THR A 21 11.62 20.77 5.03
C THR A 21 12.39 19.47 5.29
N LEU A 22 13.62 19.55 5.78
CA LEU A 22 14.41 18.36 6.12
C LEU A 22 13.75 17.53 7.22
N ALA A 23 13.14 18.16 8.23
CA ALA A 23 12.38 17.47 9.27
C ALA A 23 11.15 16.76 8.68
N CYS A 24 10.38 17.43 7.81
CA CYS A 24 9.23 16.82 7.14
C CYS A 24 9.64 15.63 6.26
N VAL A 25 10.71 15.76 5.48
CA VAL A 25 11.25 14.66 4.65
C VAL A 25 11.68 13.49 5.53
N THR A 26 12.41 13.77 6.61
CA THR A 26 12.88 12.74 7.54
C THR A 26 11.70 12.00 8.18
N LEU A 27 10.68 12.72 8.66
CA LEU A 27 9.47 12.11 9.21
C LEU A 27 8.72 11.29 8.16
N SER A 28 8.66 11.76 6.91
CA SER A 28 8.02 11.03 5.82
C SER A 28 8.74 9.72 5.50
N LEU A 29 10.08 9.71 5.57
CA LEU A 29 10.90 8.51 5.37
C LEU A 29 10.85 7.55 6.55
N LEU A 30 10.77 8.05 7.79
CA LEU A 30 10.71 7.24 9.00
C LEU A 30 9.33 6.61 9.19
N VAL A 31 8.25 7.36 8.96
CA VAL A 31 6.88 6.88 9.18
C VAL A 31 6.37 6.12 7.96
N ASN A 32 6.68 6.59 6.75
CA ASN A 32 6.22 6.06 5.45
C ASN A 32 4.76 5.55 5.50
N PRO A 33 3.78 6.41 5.84
CA PRO A 33 2.44 5.97 6.23
C PRO A 33 1.69 5.23 5.11
N TYR A 34 2.09 5.43 3.85
CA TYR A 34 1.47 4.83 2.66
C TYR A 34 2.33 3.77 1.96
N ARG A 35 3.54 3.47 2.47
CA ARG A 35 4.54 2.60 1.80
C ARG A 35 4.89 3.01 0.36
N LEU A 36 4.68 4.27 -0.01
CA LEU A 36 4.93 4.76 -1.37
C LEU A 36 6.43 4.96 -1.64
N LEU A 37 7.22 5.24 -0.60
CA LEU A 37 8.63 5.48 -0.75
C LEU A 37 9.39 4.14 -0.73
N PRO A 38 10.27 3.87 -1.72
CA PRO A 38 11.05 2.64 -1.78
C PRO A 38 12.15 2.57 -0.71
N ILE A 39 12.56 3.73 -0.20
CA ILE A 39 13.57 3.87 0.85
C ILE A 39 12.82 4.24 2.13
N TYR A 40 12.73 3.31 3.08
CA TYR A 40 12.18 3.57 4.40
C TYR A 40 12.85 2.71 5.46
N VAL A 41 12.86 3.22 6.69
CA VAL A 41 13.42 2.53 7.85
C VAL A 41 12.27 1.84 8.57
N THR A 42 12.38 0.53 8.77
CA THR A 42 11.40 -0.22 9.58
C THR A 42 11.84 -0.18 11.04
N ILE A 43 11.16 0.64 11.85
CA ILE A 43 11.30 0.71 13.30
C ILE A 43 10.12 -0.04 13.93
N PRO A 44 10.36 -1.16 14.63
CA PRO A 44 9.30 -1.88 15.35
C PRO A 44 8.53 -0.94 16.29
N GLY A 45 7.21 -1.09 16.34
CA GLY A 45 6.29 -0.23 17.09
C GLY A 45 5.86 1.04 16.36
N LEU A 46 6.76 1.74 15.67
CA LEU A 46 6.43 2.98 14.95
C LEU A 46 5.79 2.71 13.59
N ASN A 47 6.27 1.68 12.87
CA ASN A 47 5.81 1.33 11.52
C ASN A 47 4.80 0.18 11.49
N ASP A 48 4.46 -0.37 12.65
CA ASP A 48 3.60 -1.55 12.78
C ASP A 48 2.14 -1.24 12.46
N VAL A 49 1.68 -0.03 12.82
CA VAL A 49 0.34 0.46 12.51
C VAL A 49 0.45 1.50 11.41
N GLN A 50 -0.03 1.14 10.23
CA GLN A 50 -0.07 2.05 9.07
C GLN A 50 -1.52 2.26 8.68
N PRO A 51 -2.18 3.30 9.22
CA PRO A 51 -3.62 3.51 9.05
C PRO A 51 -4.04 3.54 7.58
N ALA A 52 -3.19 4.07 6.70
CA ALA A 52 -3.52 4.15 5.28
C ALA A 52 -3.66 2.78 4.61
N LEU A 53 -2.93 1.75 5.06
CA LEU A 53 -3.10 0.37 4.56
C LEU A 53 -4.47 -0.19 4.90
N TYR A 54 -5.03 0.26 6.02
CA TYR A 54 -6.34 -0.17 6.51
C TYR A 54 -7.49 0.62 5.87
N TYR A 55 -7.35 1.95 5.77
CA TYR A 55 -8.38 2.81 5.20
C TYR A 55 -8.42 2.81 3.67
N PHE A 56 -7.29 2.59 3.00
CA PHE A 56 -7.16 2.57 1.54
C PHE A 56 -6.50 1.28 1.03
N PRO A 57 -7.10 0.12 1.30
CA PRO A 57 -6.49 -1.17 0.98
C PRO A 57 -6.36 -1.39 -0.54
N GLY A 58 -7.31 -0.89 -1.34
CA GLY A 58 -7.30 -1.03 -2.81
C GLY A 58 -6.08 -0.37 -3.48
N PRO A 59 -5.93 0.97 -3.38
CA PRO A 59 -4.79 1.67 -3.96
C PRO A 59 -3.44 1.13 -3.47
N THR A 60 -3.34 0.79 -2.19
CA THR A 60 -2.09 0.25 -1.64
C THR A 60 -1.76 -1.12 -2.25
N ARG A 61 -2.75 -2.00 -2.41
CA ARG A 61 -2.53 -3.31 -3.04
C ARG A 61 -2.15 -3.18 -4.52
N LEU A 62 -2.78 -2.26 -5.25
CA LEU A 62 -2.39 -1.96 -6.64
C LEU A 62 -0.94 -1.46 -6.71
N PHE A 63 -0.54 -0.60 -5.80
CA PHE A 63 0.83 -0.09 -5.71
C PHE A 63 1.83 -1.21 -5.36
N ASP A 64 1.51 -2.06 -4.37
CA ASP A 64 2.33 -3.22 -4.01
C ASP A 64 2.51 -4.16 -5.22
N LEU A 65 1.43 -4.46 -5.95
CA LEU A 65 1.45 -5.33 -7.13
C LEU A 65 2.17 -4.71 -8.33
N ALA A 66 2.32 -3.39 -8.39
CA ALA A 66 3.11 -2.73 -9.43
C ALA A 66 4.61 -2.70 -9.10
N ASN A 67 4.96 -2.60 -7.81
CA ASN A 67 6.34 -2.32 -7.38
C ASN A 67 7.07 -3.51 -6.74
N ARG A 68 6.35 -4.58 -6.39
CA ARG A 68 6.92 -5.76 -5.74
C ARG A 68 6.54 -7.01 -6.51
N GLN A 69 7.46 -7.96 -6.56
CA GLN A 69 7.20 -9.27 -7.17
C GLN A 69 6.78 -10.28 -6.11
N PHE A 70 5.83 -11.13 -6.47
CA PHE A 70 5.28 -12.21 -5.65
C PHE A 70 5.15 -13.49 -6.50
N ASP A 71 5.29 -14.64 -5.86
CA ASP A 71 5.13 -15.94 -6.51
C ASP A 71 3.70 -16.49 -6.35
N THR A 72 3.01 -16.07 -5.28
CA THR A 72 1.64 -16.48 -4.98
C THR A 72 0.80 -15.27 -4.65
N LEU A 73 -0.36 -15.16 -5.29
CA LEU A 73 -1.36 -14.13 -5.00
C LEU A 73 -2.68 -14.72 -4.52
N ILE A 74 -3.31 -14.02 -3.58
CA ILE A 74 -4.60 -14.42 -3.01
C ILE A 74 -5.60 -13.29 -3.21
N PHE A 75 -6.59 -13.49 -4.08
CA PHE A 75 -7.65 -12.52 -4.34
C PHE A 75 -8.96 -12.96 -3.68
N GLY A 76 -9.80 -12.00 -3.34
CA GLY A 76 -11.13 -12.25 -2.79
C GLY A 76 -11.64 -11.11 -1.94
N SER A 77 -12.70 -11.38 -1.17
CA SER A 77 -13.33 -10.41 -0.26
C SER A 77 -12.59 -10.29 1.09
N SER A 78 -13.23 -9.63 2.06
CA SER A 78 -12.78 -9.59 3.46
C SER A 78 -12.58 -10.98 4.06
N ARG A 79 -13.31 -12.00 3.58
CA ARG A 79 -13.13 -13.40 4.02
C ARG A 79 -11.76 -13.94 3.67
N VAL A 80 -11.22 -13.58 2.50
CA VAL A 80 -9.84 -13.92 2.13
C VAL A 80 -8.85 -13.11 2.95
N VAL A 81 -9.12 -11.82 3.16
CA VAL A 81 -8.24 -10.94 3.94
C VAL A 81 -7.99 -11.49 5.35
N TYR A 82 -9.04 -11.96 6.02
CA TYR A 82 -8.94 -12.45 7.41
C TYR A 82 -8.82 -13.97 7.54
N GLY A 83 -9.33 -14.72 6.56
CA GLY A 83 -9.43 -16.18 6.63
C GLY A 83 -8.24 -16.95 6.08
N ILE A 84 -7.36 -16.29 5.30
CA ILE A 84 -6.18 -16.94 4.73
C ILE A 84 -4.92 -16.23 5.19
N ASP A 85 -4.11 -16.95 5.98
CA ASP A 85 -2.80 -16.49 6.41
C ASP A 85 -1.74 -16.73 5.31
N PRO A 86 -1.20 -15.66 4.68
CA PRO A 86 -0.15 -15.80 3.66
C PRO A 86 1.19 -16.31 4.24
N LEU A 87 1.38 -16.28 5.56
CA LEU A 87 2.57 -16.84 6.22
C LEU A 87 2.42 -18.32 6.57
N SER A 88 1.27 -18.92 6.29
CA SER A 88 1.03 -20.34 6.57
C SER A 88 2.07 -21.24 5.86
N PRO A 89 2.56 -22.31 6.52
CA PRO A 89 3.62 -23.16 5.96
C PRO A 89 3.26 -23.76 4.60
N HIS A 90 1.99 -24.10 4.37
CA HIS A 90 1.51 -24.70 3.12
C HIS A 90 1.61 -23.75 1.93
N LEU A 91 1.36 -22.45 2.13
CA LEU A 91 1.45 -21.47 1.06
C LEU A 91 2.89 -21.05 0.77
N ARG A 92 3.76 -21.05 1.79
CA ARG A 92 5.18 -20.72 1.62
C ARG A 92 5.94 -21.68 0.70
N LEU A 93 5.44 -22.91 0.50
CA LEU A 93 5.99 -23.85 -0.49
C LEU A 93 5.91 -23.31 -1.93
N TYR A 94 4.99 -22.37 -2.18
CA TYR A 94 4.80 -21.73 -3.48
C TYR A 94 5.55 -20.41 -3.63
N GLY A 95 6.38 -20.03 -2.64
CA GLY A 95 7.26 -18.85 -2.68
C GLY A 95 6.76 -17.69 -1.83
N LYS A 96 7.03 -16.46 -2.29
CA LYS A 96 6.61 -15.23 -1.63
C LYS A 96 5.12 -14.98 -1.88
N VAL A 97 4.33 -15.14 -0.82
CA VAL A 97 2.87 -15.04 -0.85
C VAL A 97 2.42 -13.62 -0.50
N TYR A 98 1.42 -13.11 -1.22
CA TYR A 98 0.76 -11.85 -0.90
C TYR A 98 -0.76 -11.98 -0.98
N ASN A 99 -1.42 -11.59 0.11
CA ASN A 99 -2.86 -11.50 0.16
C ASN A 99 -3.27 -10.14 -0.42
N SER A 100 -3.90 -10.14 -1.60
CA SER A 100 -4.43 -8.97 -2.31
C SER A 100 -5.96 -8.84 -2.19
N GLY A 101 -6.59 -9.58 -1.27
CA GLY A 101 -8.04 -9.51 -1.04
C GLY A 101 -8.53 -8.12 -0.64
N LEU A 102 -9.77 -7.77 -0.95
CA LEU A 102 -10.32 -6.44 -0.69
C LEU A 102 -11.41 -6.51 0.38
N LEU A 103 -11.42 -5.56 1.31
CA LEU A 103 -12.49 -5.45 2.30
C LEU A 103 -13.80 -5.08 1.60
N GLY A 104 -14.77 -6.00 1.63
CA GLY A 104 -16.00 -5.85 0.84
C GLY A 104 -15.77 -5.99 -0.67
N GLY A 105 -14.67 -6.61 -1.09
CA GLY A 105 -14.29 -6.77 -2.49
C GLY A 105 -15.38 -7.45 -3.31
N GLN A 106 -15.74 -6.83 -4.42
CA GLN A 106 -16.71 -7.36 -5.39
C GLN A 106 -16.03 -8.05 -6.55
N MET A 107 -16.80 -8.85 -7.29
CA MET A 107 -16.29 -9.60 -8.44
C MET A 107 -15.60 -8.72 -9.47
N LEU A 108 -16.17 -7.55 -9.80
CA LEU A 108 -15.56 -6.60 -10.75
C LEU A 108 -14.24 -6.02 -10.23
N GLU A 109 -14.16 -5.70 -8.93
CA GLU A 109 -12.94 -5.17 -8.33
C GLU A 109 -11.84 -6.23 -8.25
N ILE A 110 -12.22 -7.47 -7.93
CA ILE A 110 -11.34 -8.63 -7.91
C ILE A 110 -10.81 -8.90 -9.33
N GLU A 111 -11.68 -8.86 -10.34
CA GLU A 111 -11.31 -8.99 -11.76
C GLU A 111 -10.28 -7.93 -12.14
N LYS A 112 -10.57 -6.64 -11.95
CA LYS A 112 -9.63 -5.54 -12.27
C LYS A 112 -8.31 -5.65 -11.52
N MET A 113 -8.34 -6.03 -10.24
CA MET A 113 -7.13 -6.25 -9.45
C MET A 113 -6.31 -7.43 -10.01
N SER A 114 -6.97 -8.51 -10.42
CA SER A 114 -6.31 -9.67 -11.01
C SER A 114 -5.72 -9.37 -12.39
N GLU A 115 -6.42 -8.62 -13.24
CA GLU A 115 -5.88 -8.12 -14.52
C GLU A 115 -4.61 -7.29 -14.30
N HIS A 116 -4.67 -6.33 -13.36
CA HIS A 116 -3.51 -5.50 -13.00
C HIS A 116 -2.36 -6.37 -12.47
N ALA A 117 -2.64 -7.34 -11.63
CA ALA A 117 -1.63 -8.25 -11.11
C ALA A 117 -0.97 -9.07 -12.24
N LEU A 118 -1.76 -9.68 -13.12
CA LEU A 118 -1.26 -10.49 -14.23
C LEU A 118 -0.40 -9.67 -15.20
N ALA A 119 -0.70 -8.38 -15.37
CA ALA A 119 0.11 -7.47 -16.18
C ALA A 119 1.48 -7.15 -15.54
N ASN A 120 1.59 -7.16 -14.21
CA ASN A 120 2.78 -6.72 -13.49
C ASN A 120 3.62 -7.85 -12.86
N GLN A 121 3.05 -9.06 -12.72
CA GLN A 121 3.66 -10.20 -12.03
C GLN A 121 4.10 -11.27 -13.02
N ARG A 122 5.37 -11.23 -13.43
CA ARG A 122 5.88 -12.08 -14.52
C ARG A 122 6.17 -13.53 -14.12
N HIS A 123 6.31 -13.79 -12.83
CA HIS A 123 6.79 -15.08 -12.30
C HIS A 123 5.75 -15.76 -11.40
N LEU A 124 4.47 -15.47 -11.61
CA LEU A 124 3.41 -15.99 -10.78
C LEU A 124 3.30 -17.52 -10.92
N ARG A 125 3.33 -18.23 -9.80
CA ARG A 125 3.26 -19.70 -9.73
C ARG A 125 1.89 -20.20 -9.28
N LEU A 126 1.22 -19.43 -8.42
CA LEU A 126 -0.07 -19.80 -7.84
C LEU A 126 -0.99 -18.57 -7.68
N VAL A 127 -2.25 -18.75 -8.08
CA VAL A 127 -3.35 -17.83 -7.76
C VAL A 127 -4.37 -18.57 -6.91
N LEU A 128 -4.69 -17.99 -5.77
CA LEU A 128 -5.81 -18.42 -4.92
C LEU A 128 -6.92 -17.40 -5.07
N LEU A 129 -8.05 -17.81 -5.66
CA LEU A 129 -9.21 -16.96 -5.84
C LEU A 129 -10.30 -17.39 -4.86
N GLY A 130 -10.50 -16.61 -3.80
CA GLY A 130 -11.59 -16.80 -2.88
C GLY A 130 -12.85 -16.11 -3.38
N ILE A 131 -13.82 -16.92 -3.80
CA ILE A 131 -15.12 -16.47 -4.28
C ILE A 131 -16.14 -16.75 -3.18
N ASP A 132 -17.02 -15.79 -2.90
CA ASP A 132 -18.13 -15.98 -1.99
C ASP A 132 -19.40 -15.27 -2.48
N ILE A 133 -20.55 -15.61 -1.92
CA ILE A 133 -21.84 -15.07 -2.36
C ILE A 133 -21.88 -13.54 -2.28
N ALA A 134 -21.23 -12.92 -1.29
CA ALA A 134 -21.21 -11.48 -1.13
C ALA A 134 -20.38 -10.78 -2.23
N THR A 135 -19.43 -11.48 -2.88
CA THR A 135 -18.68 -10.92 -4.01
C THR A 135 -19.55 -10.67 -5.25
N PHE A 136 -20.70 -11.34 -5.36
CA PHE A 136 -21.67 -11.19 -6.46
C PHE A 136 -22.82 -10.21 -6.13
N ASP A 137 -22.80 -9.60 -4.96
CA ASP A 137 -23.81 -8.61 -4.59
C ASP A 137 -23.57 -7.31 -5.36
N LYS A 138 -24.46 -7.02 -6.33
CA LYS A 138 -24.39 -5.86 -7.22
C LYS A 138 -24.65 -4.52 -6.53
N THR A 139 -25.08 -4.53 -5.27
CA THR A 139 -25.52 -3.31 -4.58
C THR A 139 -24.37 -2.36 -4.23
N GLN A 140 -23.12 -2.73 -4.47
CA GLN A 140 -21.92 -1.95 -4.13
C GLN A 140 -21.04 -1.60 -5.34
N GLU A 141 -21.50 -1.80 -6.59
CA GLU A 141 -20.68 -1.55 -7.79
C GLU A 141 -20.09 -0.12 -7.76
N GLY A 142 -18.76 -0.01 -7.76
CA GLY A 142 -18.07 1.24 -8.08
C GLY A 142 -17.08 1.83 -7.09
N ARG A 143 -16.68 1.17 -5.99
CA ARG A 143 -15.80 1.84 -5.01
C ARG A 143 -14.35 2.08 -5.51
N LEU A 144 -13.85 1.25 -6.43
CA LEU A 144 -12.56 1.47 -7.12
C LEU A 144 -12.67 2.31 -8.42
N LEU A 145 -13.86 2.56 -8.95
CA LEU A 145 -14.09 3.22 -10.24
C LEU A 145 -14.85 4.56 -10.12
N SER A 146 -15.23 4.98 -8.92
CA SER A 146 -16.00 6.21 -8.67
C SER A 146 -15.15 7.48 -8.51
N HIS A 147 -13.97 7.54 -9.14
CA HIS A 147 -13.13 8.74 -9.18
C HIS A 147 -12.70 9.05 -10.61
#